data_AF-A0AAD4M5Q5-F1
#
_entry.id   AF-A0AAD4M5Q5-F1
#
_cell.length_a   1.000
_cell.length_b   1.000
_cell.length_c   1.000
_cell.angle_alpha   90.00
_cell.angle_beta   90.00
_cell.angle_gamma   90.00
#
_symmetry.space_group_name_H-M   'P 1'
#
loop_
_entity.id
_entity.type
_entity.pdbx_description
1 polymer ?
#
loop_
_entity_poly.entity_id
_entity_poly.type
_entity_poly.pdbx_seq_one_letter_code
_entity_poly.pdbx_strand_id
1 'polypeptide(L)' 'MSIKPRQSRVNPSSSEETSWEAVEIVAEDGRRYRVRWAGNDPNTGKPWPLAWVDTSRCSLDLIDEWERKKGAHPTVV' A
#
# COMPACT_ATOMS: atom_id res chain seq x y z
N MET A 1 -25.54 -29.00 36.04
CA MET A 1 -24.21 -28.55 36.47
C MET A 1 -23.28 -28.41 35.26
N SER A 2 -22.74 -27.19 35.11
CA SER A 2 -21.57 -26.69 34.37
C SER A 2 -20.90 -27.51 33.25
N ILE A 3 -21.19 -27.16 31.99
CA ILE A 3 -20.24 -27.31 30.88
C ILE A 3 -19.47 -25.99 30.79
N LYS A 4 -18.21 -25.98 31.26
CA LYS A 4 -17.33 -24.81 31.14
C LYS A 4 -16.91 -24.67 29.67
N PRO A 5 -17.15 -23.53 29.00
CA PRO A 5 -16.68 -23.37 27.64
C PRO A 5 -15.15 -23.44 27.60
N ARG A 6 -14.64 -24.34 26.74
CA ARG A 6 -13.23 -24.57 26.47
C ARG A 6 -12.63 -23.27 25.93
N GLN A 7 -11.69 -22.69 26.67
CA GLN A 7 -11.05 -21.44 26.31
C GLN A 7 -10.47 -21.48 24.89
N SER A 8 -10.94 -20.56 24.06
CA SER A 8 -10.37 -20.25 22.75
C SER A 8 -8.96 -19.70 22.96
N ARG A 9 -7.94 -20.49 22.62
CA ARG A 9 -6.56 -20.04 22.57
C ARG A 9 -6.40 -19.09 21.38
N VAL A 10 -6.79 -17.83 21.58
CA VAL A 10 -6.38 -16.74 20.69
C VAL A 10 -4.90 -16.50 20.95
N ASN A 11 -4.07 -16.81 19.95
CA ASN A 11 -2.63 -16.60 19.97
C ASN A 11 -2.38 -15.12 19.62
N PRO A 12 -1.90 -14.26 20.53
CA PRO A 12 -1.67 -12.84 20.23
C PRO A 12 -0.31 -12.66 19.55
N SER A 13 -0.10 -13.35 18.44
CA SER A 13 1.01 -13.05 17.53
C SER A 13 0.42 -12.44 16.26
N SER A 14 -0.43 -11.44 16.44
CA SER A 14 -0.85 -10.57 15.35
C SER A 14 0.32 -9.62 15.09
N SER A 15 1.32 -10.09 14.35
CA SER A 15 2.03 -9.15 13.47
C SER A 15 0.99 -8.74 12.46
N GLU A 16 0.29 -7.65 12.78
CA GLU A 16 -0.62 -6.98 11.86
C GLU A 16 0.25 -6.53 10.70
N GLU A 17 0.37 -7.36 9.67
CA GLU A 17 0.99 -6.98 8.41
C GLU A 17 0.18 -5.81 7.88
N THR A 18 0.64 -4.60 8.22
CA THR A 18 -0.12 -3.39 7.99
C THR A 18 -0.02 -3.08 6.50
N SER A 19 -1.03 -3.58 5.78
CA SER A 19 -1.17 -3.38 4.35
C SER A 19 -1.84 -2.03 4.14
N TRP A 20 -1.05 -1.04 3.75
CA TRP A 20 -1.55 0.29 3.44
C TRP A 20 -2.12 0.32 2.02
N GLU A 21 -3.24 1.00 1.80
CA GLU A 21 -3.79 1.18 0.46
C GLU A 21 -2.97 2.22 -0.31
N ALA A 22 -2.48 1.85 -1.50
CA ALA A 22 -1.78 2.79 -2.38
C ALA A 22 -2.83 3.58 -3.18
N VAL A 23 -2.79 4.92 -3.08
CA VAL A 23 -3.70 5.85 -3.77
C VAL A 23 -3.33 6.00 -5.23
N GLU A 24 -2.06 6.28 -5.49
CA GLU A 24 -1.58 6.52 -6.85
C GLU A 24 -0.06 6.34 -6.94
N ILE A 25 0.42 5.95 -8.13
CA ILE A 25 1.83 6.12 -8.48
C ILE A 25 2.03 7.57 -8.91
N VAL A 26 3.03 8.23 -8.32
CA VAL A 26 3.38 9.62 -8.62
C VAL A 26 4.65 9.74 -9.45
N ALA A 27 5.49 8.70 -9.45
CA ALA A 27 6.72 8.66 -10.24
C ALA A 27 7.14 7.21 -10.49
N GLU A 28 7.95 7.00 -11.53
CA GLU A 28 8.64 5.75 -11.77
C GLU A 28 10.15 5.97 -11.86
N ASP A 29 10.88 4.94 -11.46
CA ASP A 29 12.34 4.87 -11.53
C ASP A 29 12.72 3.47 -11.98
N GLY A 30 12.46 3.17 -13.26
CA GLY A 30 12.80 1.93 -13.97
C GLY A 30 12.22 0.64 -13.37
N ARG A 31 12.69 0.24 -12.19
CA ARG A 31 12.27 -0.96 -11.44
C ARG A 31 11.43 -0.65 -10.19
N ARG A 32 11.25 0.63 -9.85
CA ARG A 32 10.49 1.04 -8.67
C ARG A 32 9.44 2.08 -9.05
N TYR A 33 8.30 2.01 -8.39
CA TYR A 33 7.27 3.01 -8.45
C TYR A 33 7.21 3.77 -7.13
N ARG A 34 7.13 5.09 -7.24
CA ARG A 34 6.89 5.95 -6.09
C ARG A 34 5.40 6.01 -5.88
N VAL A 35 4.93 5.36 -4.82
CA VAL A 35 3.50 5.32 -4.47
C VAL A 35 3.18 6.31 -3.37
N ARG A 36 2.00 6.90 -3.49
CA ARG A 36 1.36 7.68 -2.46
C ARG A 36 0.37 6.78 -1.73
N TRP A 37 0.46 6.73 -0.42
CA TRP A 37 -0.45 5.90 0.39
C TRP A 37 -1.67 6.68 0.84
N ALA A 38 -2.75 5.96 1.08
CA ALA A 38 -4.01 6.51 1.54
C ALA A 38 -3.94 6.81 3.04
N GLY A 39 -4.62 7.88 3.45
CA GLY A 39 -4.69 8.28 4.85
C GLY A 39 -3.47 9.05 5.34
N ASN A 40 -3.39 9.14 6.66
CA ASN A 40 -2.40 9.92 7.40
C ASN A 40 -1.60 8.97 8.28
N ASP A 41 -0.30 9.24 8.41
CA ASP A 41 0.54 8.57 9.39
C ASP A 41 0.04 8.96 10.80
N PRO A 42 -0.36 7.99 11.64
CA PRO A 42 -0.93 8.25 12.96
C PRO A 42 0.09 8.86 13.92
N ASN A 43 1.39 8.74 13.64
CA ASN A 43 2.46 9.31 14.47
C ASN A 43 2.63 10.81 14.22
N THR A 44 2.53 11.25 12.96
CA THR A 44 2.79 12.63 12.54
C THR A 44 1.52 13.42 12.21
N GLY A 45 0.38 12.75 12.03
CA GLY A 45 -0.89 13.35 11.60
C GLY A 45 -0.85 13.85 10.15
N LYS A 46 0.19 13.51 9.38
CA LYS A 46 0.42 13.98 8.01
C LYS A 46 0.16 12.86 7.02
N PRO A 47 -0.15 13.16 5.74
CA PRO A 47 -0.20 12.13 4.71
C PRO A 47 1.11 11.34 4.69
N TRP A 48 1.01 10.03 4.47
CA TRP A 48 2.18 9.16 4.40
C TRP A 48 3.20 9.68 3.39
N PRO A 49 4.50 9.64 3.72
CA PRO A 49 5.53 10.02 2.78
C PRO A 49 5.48 9.11 1.55
N LEU A 50 5.73 9.71 0.39
CA LEU A 50 5.86 8.99 -0.86
C LEU A 50 7.01 7.98 -0.77
N ALA A 51 6.69 6.69 -0.85
CA ALA A 51 7.67 5.62 -0.72
C ALA A 51 7.94 4.97 -2.07
N TRP A 52 9.19 4.57 -2.29
CA TRP A 52 9.56 3.76 -3.45
C TRP A 52 9.28 2.30 -3.15
N VAL A 53 8.44 1.70 -3.98
CA VAL A 53 8.03 0.30 -3.89
C VAL A 53 8.40 -0.38 -5.21
N ASP A 54 8.96 -1.57 -5.14
CA ASP A 54 9.31 -2.35 -6.34
C ASP A 54 8.06 -2.64 -7.17
N THR A 55 8.21 -2.68 -8.50
CA THR A 55 7.06 -2.95 -9.39
C THR A 55 6.36 -4.26 -9.07
N SER A 56 7.10 -5.27 -8.59
CA SER A 56 6.56 -6.56 -8.16
C SER A 56 5.69 -6.50 -6.89
N ARG A 57 5.81 -5.42 -6.11
CA ARG A 57 5.02 -5.15 -4.90
C ARG A 57 3.80 -4.26 -5.18
N CYS A 58 3.74 -3.61 -6.34
CA CYS A 58 2.58 -2.85 -6.77
C CYS A 58 1.53 -3.76 -7.42
N SER A 59 0.26 -3.49 -7.14
CA SER A 59 -0.85 -4.12 -7.86
C SER A 59 -0.81 -3.73 -9.33
N LEU A 60 -1.09 -4.69 -10.22
CA LEU A 60 -1.12 -4.47 -11.67
C LEU A 60 -2.08 -3.33 -12.08
N ASP A 61 -3.20 -3.18 -11.36
CA ASP A 61 -4.18 -2.12 -11.56
C ASP A 61 -3.57 -0.71 -11.37
N LEU A 62 -2.75 -0.55 -10.33
CA LEU A 62 -2.05 0.70 -10.05
C LEU A 62 -1.03 1.03 -11.15
N ILE A 63 -0.35 0.00 -11.67
CA ILE A 63 0.61 0.12 -12.78
C ILE A 63 -0.13 0.49 -14.08
N ASP A 64 -1.27 -0.12 -14.35
CA ASP A 64 -2.11 0.20 -15.52
C ASP A 64 -2.60 1.66 -15.48
N GLU A 65 -3.11 2.12 -14.33
CA GLU A 65 -3.48 3.53 -14.15
C GLU A 65 -2.30 4.47 -14.40
N TRP A 66 -1.11 4.11 -13.91
CA TRP A 66 0.09 4.89 -14.11
C TRP A 66 0.54 4.93 -15.57
N GLU A 67 0.53 3.79 -16.26
CA GLU A 67 0.82 3.69 -17.69
C GLU A 67 -0.18 4.53 -18.51
N ARG A 68 -1.47 4.50 -18.16
CA ARG A 68 -2.49 5.38 -18.76
C ARG A 68 -2.23 6.85 -18.50
N LYS A 69 -1.84 7.22 -17.28
CA LYS A 69 -1.51 8.60 -16.89
C LYS A 69 -0.25 9.11 -17.60
N LYS A 70 0.78 8.27 -17.74
CA LYS A 70 1.98 8.56 -18.54
C LYS A 70 1.67 8.68 -20.03
N GLY A 71 0.85 7.78 -20.58
CA GLY A 71 0.44 7.86 -21.98
C GLY A 71 -0.35 9.14 -22.29
N ALA A 72 -1.09 9.66 -21.31
CA ALA A 72 -1.77 10.95 -21.38
C ALA A 72 -0.85 12.17 -21.13
N HIS A 73 0.35 11.96 -20.58
CA HIS A 73 1.41 12.96 -20.55
C HIS A 73 2.40 12.66 -21.69
N PRO A 74 2.13 13.11 -22.93
CA PRO A 74 3.13 13.05 -23.98
C PRO A 74 4.33 13.86 -23.48
N THR A 75 5.38 13.15 -23.05
CA THR A 75 6.70 13.77 -23.01
C THR A 75 7.02 14.07 -24.46
N VAL A 76 6.73 15.31 -24.85
CA VAL A 76 7.26 15.93 -26.05
C VAL A 76 8.78 15.75 -25.97
N VAL A 77 9.30 14.87 -26.83
CA VAL A 77 10.72 14.82 -27.18
C VAL A 77 10.87 15.38 -28.59
#